data_AF-A0A950J4K0-F1
#
_entry.id   AF-A0A950J4K0-F1
#
_cell.length_a   1.000
_cell.length_b   1.000
_cell.length_c   1.000
_cell.angle_alpha   90.00
_cell.angle_beta   90.00
_cell.angle_gamma   90.00
#
_symmetry.space_group_name_H-M   'P 1'
#
loop_
_entity.id
_entity.type
_entity.pdbx_description
1 polymer ?
#
loop_
_entity_poly.entity_id
_entity_poly.type
_entity_poly.pdbx_seq_one_letter_code
_entity_poly.pdbx_strand_id
1 'polypeptide(L)'
;MNAFFIVCAIAALATVPTAQLQAVIAAAASTLFESIPFILAAAFARRLFPRFGDTLAVLTSCGCAHGPGARSLAVAALTTLTFGPLVAIARFTAAFISARVLRDQVCNVDDSVLGETTQLLPCALAAGAIGIVFGNALHSHVGAPAGVVIGVTLGFFAPCTLGAIALAATLRHFSMPAAIAMLAVSGVYDLRSLRRTSLRRQKHDAFAYLVCAVACGSLASAHGGTLVNPRFTPALWLSSATFCFLAWLYRRERNAAVRWAPLAMVAGMLFSHVAPSYTVSETTLSGAAAGDTIDFNGVLARRGNEAALVRYAITCCRADAQPVVVRLEHPLEARYGQWLAVHGRLIGAPSGLALRVQRFRRITPPADPFVYF
;
A
#
# COMPACT_ATOMS: atom_id res chain seq x y z
N MET A 1 1.13 -18.36 15.63
CA MET A 1 0.55 -17.56 14.53
C MET A 1 1.62 -16.97 13.64
N ASN A 2 2.62 -16.25 14.17
CA ASN A 2 3.74 -15.74 13.34
C ASN A 2 4.44 -16.84 12.54
N ALA A 3 4.66 -18.03 13.12
CA ALA A 3 5.25 -19.16 12.40
C ALA A 3 4.45 -19.57 11.15
N PHE A 4 3.11 -19.53 11.19
CA PHE A 4 2.28 -19.86 10.02
C PHE A 4 2.48 -18.86 8.89
N PHE A 5 2.41 -17.54 9.15
CA PHE A 5 2.65 -16.53 8.11
C PHE A 5 4.08 -16.51 7.62
N ILE A 6 5.05 -16.76 8.50
CA ILE A 6 6.45 -16.86 8.10
C ILE A 6 6.61 -18.07 7.17
N VAL A 7 6.07 -19.24 7.52
CA VAL A 7 6.10 -20.42 6.66
C VAL A 7 5.35 -20.20 5.35
N CYS A 8 4.16 -19.62 5.38
CA CYS A 8 3.40 -19.29 4.17
C CYS A 8 4.13 -18.25 3.30
N ALA A 9 4.73 -17.22 3.91
CA ALA A 9 5.51 -16.23 3.17
C ALA A 9 6.75 -16.88 2.55
N ILE A 10 7.48 -17.73 3.28
CA ILE A 10 8.64 -18.46 2.75
C ILE A 10 8.21 -19.41 1.62
N ALA A 11 7.15 -20.18 1.82
CA ALA A 11 6.62 -21.11 0.81
C ALA A 11 6.16 -20.35 -0.44
N ALA A 12 5.43 -19.24 -0.27
CA ALA A 12 4.99 -18.40 -1.38
C ALA A 12 6.19 -17.77 -2.10
N LEU A 13 7.17 -17.22 -1.37
CA LEU A 13 8.41 -16.69 -1.94
C LEU A 13 9.22 -17.76 -2.70
N ALA A 14 9.21 -19.01 -2.22
CA ALA A 14 9.87 -20.12 -2.92
C ALA A 14 9.20 -20.50 -4.24
N THR A 15 7.91 -20.19 -4.40
CA THR A 15 7.15 -20.42 -5.64
C THR A 15 7.13 -19.22 -6.60
N VAL A 16 7.52 -18.03 -6.12
CA VAL A 16 7.52 -16.80 -6.93
C VAL A 16 8.75 -16.81 -7.85
N PRO A 17 8.59 -16.59 -9.17
CA PRO A 17 9.70 -16.43 -10.09
C PRO A 17 10.69 -15.36 -9.60
N THR A 18 11.98 -15.56 -9.82
CA THR A 18 13.03 -14.64 -9.33
C THR A 18 12.84 -13.21 -9.84
N ALA A 19 12.31 -13.05 -11.06
CA ALA A 19 11.95 -11.76 -11.65
C ALA A 19 10.85 -11.02 -10.87
N GLN A 20 9.99 -11.75 -10.15
CA GLN A 20 8.84 -11.22 -9.41
C GLN A 20 9.10 -11.03 -7.92
N LEU A 21 10.18 -11.62 -7.37
CA LEU A 21 10.58 -11.44 -5.97
C LEU A 21 10.81 -9.96 -5.61
N GLN A 22 11.38 -9.19 -6.54
CA GLN A 22 11.61 -7.75 -6.33
C GLN A 22 10.30 -7.00 -6.09
N ALA A 23 9.25 -7.31 -6.84
CA ALA A 23 7.92 -6.70 -6.67
C ALA A 23 7.29 -7.05 -5.32
N VAL A 24 7.43 -8.31 -4.86
CA VAL A 24 6.95 -8.72 -3.52
C VAL A 24 7.65 -7.93 -2.42
N ILE A 25 8.97 -7.82 -2.49
CA ILE A 25 9.77 -7.13 -1.46
C ILE A 25 9.46 -5.62 -1.49
N ALA A 26 9.32 -5.03 -2.68
CA ALA A 26 8.94 -3.62 -2.84
C ALA A 26 7.55 -3.34 -2.24
N ALA A 27 6.54 -4.15 -2.57
CA ALA A 27 5.19 -4.01 -2.02
C ALA A 27 5.17 -4.17 -0.49
N ALA A 28 5.93 -5.14 0.02
CA ALA A 28 6.05 -5.35 1.46
C ALA A 28 6.71 -4.14 2.14
N ALA A 29 7.78 -3.61 1.57
CA ALA A 29 8.47 -2.42 2.09
C ALA A 29 7.59 -1.17 2.04
N SER A 30 6.85 -0.94 0.95
CA SER A 30 5.90 0.18 0.86
C SER A 30 4.86 0.11 1.98
N THR A 31 4.30 -1.08 2.23
CA THR A 31 3.34 -1.29 3.33
C THR A 31 3.97 -0.98 4.70
N LEU A 32 5.23 -1.36 4.91
CA LEU A 32 5.97 -1.03 6.13
C LEU A 32 6.16 0.49 6.27
N PHE A 33 6.66 1.16 5.22
CA PHE A 33 6.89 2.62 5.24
C PHE A 33 5.62 3.41 5.54
N GLU A 34 4.50 3.05 4.91
CA GLU A 34 3.22 3.74 5.12
C GLU A 34 2.62 3.50 6.51
N SER A 35 2.94 2.36 7.13
CA SER A 35 2.46 2.04 8.47
C SER A 35 3.21 2.80 9.59
N ILE A 36 4.46 3.19 9.34
CA ILE A 36 5.36 3.74 10.37
C ILE A 36 4.82 5.00 11.04
N PRO A 37 4.31 6.01 10.32
CA PRO A 37 3.77 7.21 10.95
C PRO A 37 2.66 6.89 11.97
N PHE A 38 1.83 5.89 11.67
CA PHE A 38 0.75 5.46 12.56
C PHE A 38 1.29 4.73 13.79
N ILE A 39 2.26 3.82 13.61
CA ILE A 39 2.91 3.11 14.72
C ILE A 39 3.60 4.11 15.67
N LEU A 40 4.31 5.10 15.13
CA LEU A 40 4.98 6.13 15.93
C LEU A 40 3.96 7.04 16.63
N ALA A 41 2.89 7.44 15.95
CA ALA A 41 1.81 8.22 16.55
C ALA A 41 1.18 7.48 17.73
N ALA A 42 0.99 6.16 17.62
CA ALA A 42 0.46 5.33 18.70
C ALA A 42 1.39 5.26 19.91
N ALA A 43 2.68 5.02 19.68
CA ALA A 43 3.68 5.02 20.73
C ALA A 43 3.77 6.38 21.44
N PHE A 44 3.66 7.48 20.70
CA PHE A 44 3.70 8.83 21.25
C PHE A 44 2.44 9.18 22.04
N ALA A 45 1.26 8.81 21.52
CA ALA A 45 -0.02 9.04 22.19
C ALA A 45 -0.09 8.37 23.57
N ARG A 46 0.46 7.15 23.71
CA ARG A 46 0.57 6.49 25.03
C ARG A 46 1.38 7.30 26.01
N ARG A 47 2.54 7.80 25.56
CA ARG A 47 3.49 8.48 26.41
C ARG A 47 3.00 9.86 26.84
N LEU A 48 2.26 10.57 25.98
CA LEU A 48 1.70 11.88 26.29
C LEU A 48 0.45 11.80 27.17
N PHE A 49 -0.38 10.77 27.03
CA PHE A 49 -1.68 10.71 27.68
C PHE A 49 -1.84 9.47 28.58
N PRO A 50 -1.07 9.31 29.68
CA PRO A 50 -1.04 8.06 30.45
C PRO A 50 -2.40 7.58 30.99
N ARG A 51 -3.37 8.48 31.19
CA ARG A 51 -4.74 8.13 31.63
C ARG A 51 -5.63 7.56 30.51
N PHE A 52 -5.40 7.98 29.27
CA PHE A 52 -6.18 7.57 28.09
C PHE A 52 -5.33 6.84 27.05
N GLY A 53 -4.06 6.60 27.38
CA GLY A 53 -3.01 6.23 26.45
C GLY A 53 -3.31 4.89 25.82
N ASP A 54 -3.80 3.94 26.62
CA ASP A 54 -4.16 2.62 26.11
C ASP A 54 -5.32 2.67 25.11
N THR A 55 -6.38 3.42 25.42
CA THR A 55 -7.51 3.61 24.51
C THR A 55 -7.07 4.32 23.22
N LEU A 56 -6.32 5.41 23.36
CA LEU A 56 -5.77 6.14 22.21
C LEU A 56 -4.83 5.28 21.39
N ALA A 57 -4.04 4.42 22.02
CA ALA A 57 -3.11 3.55 21.32
C ALA A 57 -3.80 2.47 20.53
N VAL A 58 -4.88 1.88 21.05
CA VAL A 58 -5.72 0.96 20.27
C VAL A 58 -6.24 1.68 19.01
N LEU A 59 -6.70 2.92 19.16
CA LEU A 59 -7.20 3.75 18.05
C LEU A 59 -6.10 4.21 17.08
N THR A 60 -4.84 4.30 17.49
CA THR A 60 -3.76 4.85 16.64
C THR A 60 -2.81 3.78 16.12
N SER A 61 -2.82 2.57 16.68
CA SER A 61 -1.94 1.45 16.29
C SER A 61 -2.20 0.97 14.85
N CYS A 62 -1.30 0.14 14.33
CA CYS A 62 -1.50 -0.54 13.04
C CYS A 62 -2.56 -1.67 13.05
N GLY A 63 -3.25 -1.88 14.17
CA GLY A 63 -4.24 -2.97 14.32
C GLY A 63 -3.59 -4.35 14.45
N CYS A 64 -2.33 -4.41 14.88
CA CYS A 64 -1.61 -5.61 15.30
C CYS A 64 -1.73 -5.86 16.83
N ALA A 65 -2.13 -4.84 17.61
CA ALA A 65 -2.27 -4.91 19.06
C ALA A 65 -3.44 -5.80 19.52
N HIS A 66 -3.48 -6.16 20.81
CA HIS A 66 -4.52 -7.03 21.38
C HIS A 66 -5.93 -6.44 21.21
N GLY A 67 -6.87 -7.31 20.84
CA GLY A 67 -8.28 -6.98 20.63
C GLY A 67 -8.64 -6.73 19.17
N PRO A 68 -9.89 -6.30 18.88
CA PRO A 68 -10.32 -6.02 17.52
C PRO A 68 -9.52 -4.87 16.89
N GLY A 69 -8.53 -5.22 16.06
CA GLY A 69 -7.63 -4.27 15.39
C GLY A 69 -8.31 -3.37 14.35
N ALA A 70 -9.52 -3.71 13.91
CA ALA A 70 -10.34 -2.86 13.03
C ALA A 70 -10.87 -1.58 13.71
N ARG A 71 -10.66 -1.43 15.02
CA ARG A 71 -10.89 -0.16 15.76
C ARG A 71 -9.80 0.88 15.53
N SER A 72 -8.68 0.53 14.90
CA SER A 72 -7.65 1.52 14.58
C SER A 72 -8.16 2.52 13.55
N LEU A 73 -7.94 3.80 13.81
CA LEU A 73 -8.19 4.92 12.89
C LEU A 73 -7.33 4.81 11.64
N ALA A 74 -6.09 4.32 11.74
CA ALA A 74 -5.24 4.09 10.58
C ALA A 74 -5.86 3.02 9.66
N VAL A 75 -6.38 1.95 10.28
CA VAL A 75 -7.08 0.86 9.59
C VAL A 75 -8.41 1.35 8.99
N ALA A 76 -9.18 2.16 9.72
CA ALA A 76 -10.41 2.76 9.23
C ALA A 76 -10.16 3.74 8.07
N ALA A 77 -9.12 4.57 8.16
CA ALA A 77 -8.71 5.49 7.10
C ALA A 77 -8.28 4.73 5.85
N LEU A 78 -7.43 3.71 5.99
CA LEU A 78 -7.02 2.87 4.87
C LEU A 78 -8.21 2.12 4.27
N THR A 79 -9.12 1.60 5.09
CA THR A 79 -10.36 0.98 4.59
C THR A 79 -11.23 1.99 3.84
N THR A 80 -11.31 3.23 4.32
CA THR A 80 -12.09 4.30 3.67
C THR A 80 -11.52 4.63 2.30
N LEU A 81 -10.19 4.75 2.20
CA LEU A 81 -9.50 5.02 0.93
C LEU A 81 -9.63 3.86 -0.05
N THR A 82 -9.62 2.61 0.44
CA THR A 82 -9.55 1.44 -0.44
C THR A 82 -10.92 0.88 -0.81
N PHE A 83 -11.88 0.87 0.12
CA PHE A 83 -13.20 0.24 -0.02
C PHE A 83 -14.37 1.20 0.22
N GLY A 84 -14.10 2.47 0.55
CA GLY A 84 -15.11 3.48 0.79
C GLY A 84 -15.51 3.63 2.27
N PRO A 85 -16.12 4.77 2.63
CA PRO A 85 -16.41 5.14 4.02
C PRO A 85 -17.44 4.21 4.68
N LEU A 86 -18.43 3.71 3.94
CA LEU A 86 -19.47 2.84 4.50
C LEU A 86 -18.88 1.51 5.00
N VAL A 87 -17.96 0.91 4.24
CA VAL A 87 -17.27 -0.32 4.65
C VAL A 87 -16.40 -0.06 5.88
N ALA A 88 -15.71 1.07 5.91
CA ALA A 88 -14.89 1.46 7.06
C ALA A 88 -15.73 1.66 8.33
N ILE A 89 -16.85 2.39 8.25
CA ILE A 89 -17.77 2.61 9.38
C ILE A 89 -18.35 1.28 9.87
N ALA A 90 -18.81 0.42 8.97
CA ALA A 90 -19.37 -0.88 9.33
C ALA A 90 -18.35 -1.75 10.07
N ARG A 91 -17.11 -1.83 9.56
CA ARG A 91 -16.02 -2.59 10.19
C ARG A 91 -15.60 -2.02 11.53
N PHE A 92 -15.45 -0.71 11.61
CA PHE A 92 -15.08 -0.02 12.84
C PHE A 92 -16.14 -0.27 13.93
N THR A 93 -17.43 -0.17 13.56
CA THR A 93 -18.57 -0.42 14.45
C THR A 93 -18.61 -1.88 14.89
N ALA A 94 -18.45 -2.83 13.96
CA ALA A 94 -18.42 -4.26 14.27
C ALA A 94 -17.27 -4.61 15.22
N ALA A 95 -16.09 -4.02 15.02
CA ALA A 95 -14.94 -4.19 15.89
C ALA A 95 -15.16 -3.58 17.28
N PHE A 96 -15.85 -2.45 17.36
CA PHE A 96 -16.23 -1.81 18.63
C PHE A 96 -17.24 -2.65 19.42
N ILE A 97 -18.26 -3.19 18.74
CA ILE A 97 -19.24 -4.10 19.34
C ILE A 97 -18.55 -5.37 19.82
N SER A 98 -17.71 -5.98 18.97
CA SER A 98 -16.97 -7.21 19.30
C SER A 98 -16.09 -7.02 20.53
N ALA A 99 -15.41 -5.87 20.63
CA ALA A 99 -14.58 -5.55 21.80
C ALA A 99 -15.40 -5.46 23.10
N ARG A 100 -16.61 -4.88 23.04
CA ARG A 100 -17.52 -4.83 24.19
C ARG A 100 -18.02 -6.22 24.61
N VAL A 101 -18.38 -7.05 23.63
CA VAL A 101 -18.88 -8.42 23.88
C VAL A 101 -17.79 -9.30 24.47
N LEU A 102 -16.56 -9.21 23.95
CA LEU A 102 -15.42 -10.00 24.42
C LEU A 102 -14.91 -9.57 25.81
N ARG A 103 -15.49 -8.52 26.42
CA ARG A 103 -15.03 -7.90 27.69
C ARG A 103 -13.52 -7.75 27.69
N ASP A 104 -12.97 -7.26 26.57
CA ASP A 104 -11.54 -7.21 26.33
C ASP A 104 -10.87 -6.49 27.51
N GLN A 105 -10.16 -7.25 28.34
CA GLN A 105 -9.23 -6.66 29.28
C GLN A 105 -8.12 -6.08 28.44
N VAL A 106 -7.95 -4.75 28.51
CA VAL A 106 -6.85 -4.02 27.89
C VAL A 106 -5.56 -4.72 28.32
N CYS A 107 -5.03 -5.58 27.46
CA CYS A 107 -3.77 -6.25 27.72
C CYS A 107 -2.68 -5.19 27.52
N ASN A 108 -1.70 -5.14 28.44
CA ASN A 108 -0.53 -4.27 28.31
C ASN A 108 0.03 -4.37 26.89
N VAL A 109 -0.20 -3.33 26.11
CA VAL A 109 0.31 -3.28 24.75
C VAL A 109 1.78 -2.89 24.86
N ASP A 110 2.65 -3.64 24.18
CA ASP A 110 4.08 -3.36 24.22
C ASP A 110 4.34 -1.98 23.57
N ASP A 111 5.14 -1.13 24.22
CA ASP A 111 5.49 0.21 23.71
C ASP A 111 6.59 0.19 22.64
N SER A 112 7.02 -1.00 22.24
CA SER A 112 8.11 -1.18 21.30
C SER A 112 7.62 -1.01 19.86
N VAL A 113 7.90 0.17 19.30
CA VAL A 113 7.69 0.50 17.87
C VAL A 113 8.25 -0.59 16.95
N LEU A 114 9.46 -1.08 17.22
CA LEU A 114 10.10 -2.14 16.43
C LEU A 114 9.34 -3.46 16.50
N GLY A 115 8.69 -3.72 17.64
CA GLY A 115 7.85 -4.88 17.84
C GLY A 115 6.66 -4.89 16.89
N GLU A 116 5.92 -3.77 16.83
CA GLU A 116 4.79 -3.61 15.91
C GLU A 116 5.23 -3.71 14.43
N THR A 117 6.34 -3.06 14.05
CA THR A 117 6.86 -3.16 12.68
C THR A 117 7.28 -4.59 12.31
N THR A 118 7.88 -5.33 13.25
CA THR A 118 8.29 -6.73 13.04
C THR A 118 7.08 -7.66 12.87
N GLN A 119 5.98 -7.38 13.58
CA GLN A 119 4.73 -8.15 13.43
C GLN A 119 4.02 -7.87 12.11
N LEU A 120 4.22 -6.70 11.52
CA LEU A 120 3.64 -6.33 10.22
C LEU A 120 4.36 -7.00 9.04
N LEU A 121 5.67 -7.26 9.15
CA LEU A 121 6.48 -7.80 8.04
C LEU A 121 5.92 -9.10 7.43
N PRO A 122 5.51 -10.14 8.19
CA PRO A 122 4.94 -11.35 7.60
C PRO A 122 3.64 -11.10 6.83
N CYS A 123 2.77 -10.19 7.30
CA CYS A 123 1.58 -9.80 6.55
C CYS A 123 1.94 -9.14 5.23
N ALA A 124 2.90 -8.21 5.27
CA ALA A 124 3.28 -7.42 4.11
C ALA A 124 3.89 -8.32 3.02
N LEU A 125 4.76 -9.26 3.42
CA LEU A 125 5.33 -10.26 2.50
C LEU A 125 4.26 -11.21 1.95
N ALA A 126 3.37 -11.71 2.81
CA ALA A 126 2.27 -12.58 2.37
C ALA A 126 1.32 -11.84 1.40
N ALA A 127 1.03 -10.56 1.63
CA ALA A 127 0.22 -9.75 0.72
C ALA A 127 0.84 -9.65 -0.67
N GLY A 128 2.13 -9.30 -0.75
CA GLY A 128 2.84 -9.25 -2.03
C GLY A 128 2.91 -10.61 -2.71
N ALA A 129 3.25 -11.67 -1.98
CA ALA A 129 3.41 -13.00 -2.56
C ALA A 129 2.07 -13.60 -3.03
N ILE A 130 0.99 -13.42 -2.25
CA ILE A 130 -0.35 -13.89 -2.62
C ILE A 130 -0.84 -13.15 -3.86
N GLY A 131 -0.60 -11.84 -3.99
CA GLY A 131 -0.96 -11.10 -5.20
C GLY A 131 -0.37 -11.68 -6.47
N ILE A 132 0.88 -12.12 -6.41
CA ILE A 132 1.57 -12.73 -7.54
C ILE A 132 1.09 -14.15 -7.80
N VAL A 133 0.98 -14.98 -6.77
CA VAL A 133 0.57 -16.39 -6.91
C VAL A 133 -0.88 -16.49 -7.40
N PHE A 134 -1.81 -15.72 -6.82
CA PHE A 134 -3.21 -15.73 -7.23
C PHE A 134 -3.43 -15.11 -8.61
N GLY A 135 -2.66 -14.08 -8.96
CA GLY A 135 -2.71 -13.48 -10.29
C GLY A 135 -2.34 -14.45 -11.40
N ASN A 136 -1.36 -15.33 -11.16
CA ASN A 136 -0.89 -16.27 -12.18
C ASN A 136 -1.68 -17.57 -12.22
N ALA A 137 -2.20 -18.07 -11.10
CA ALA A 137 -2.70 -19.45 -11.01
C ALA A 137 -4.22 -19.60 -10.84
N LEU A 138 -4.93 -18.61 -10.31
CA LEU A 138 -6.28 -18.81 -9.73
C LEU A 138 -7.39 -17.98 -10.36
N HIS A 139 -7.10 -17.11 -11.32
CA HIS A 139 -8.10 -16.18 -11.86
C HIS A 139 -9.29 -16.87 -12.54
N SER A 140 -9.13 -18.10 -13.02
CA SER A 140 -10.15 -18.82 -13.80
C SER A 140 -10.92 -19.92 -13.04
N HIS A 141 -10.52 -20.30 -11.81
CA HIS A 141 -11.00 -21.56 -11.20
C HIS A 141 -11.59 -21.45 -9.80
N VAL A 142 -11.59 -20.27 -9.17
CA VAL A 142 -12.14 -20.11 -7.82
C VAL A 142 -13.61 -19.71 -7.88
N GLY A 143 -14.51 -20.67 -7.66
CA GLY A 143 -15.93 -20.37 -7.45
C GLY A 143 -16.14 -19.48 -6.22
N ALA A 144 -17.23 -18.71 -6.20
CA ALA A 144 -17.61 -17.83 -5.09
C ALA A 144 -17.51 -18.48 -3.68
N PRO A 145 -18.01 -19.72 -3.43
CA PRO A 145 -17.91 -20.33 -2.10
C PRO A 145 -16.46 -20.62 -1.69
N ALA A 146 -15.62 -21.08 -2.62
CA ALA A 146 -14.19 -21.28 -2.36
C ALA A 146 -13.50 -19.95 -2.05
N GLY A 147 -13.85 -18.88 -2.78
CA GLY A 147 -13.38 -17.53 -2.50
C GLY A 147 -13.70 -17.09 -1.06
N VAL A 148 -14.95 -17.29 -0.61
CA VAL A 148 -15.36 -16.96 0.77
C VAL A 148 -14.52 -17.73 1.80
N VAL A 149 -14.35 -19.04 1.62
CA VAL A 149 -13.55 -19.87 2.55
C VAL A 149 -12.10 -19.39 2.61
N ILE A 150 -11.49 -19.09 1.45
CA ILE A 150 -10.12 -18.55 1.36
C ILE A 150 -10.05 -17.21 2.09
N GLY A 151 -11.01 -16.31 1.83
CA GLY A 151 -11.07 -14.98 2.44
C GLY A 151 -11.21 -15.04 3.96
N VAL A 152 -12.16 -15.83 4.48
CA VAL A 152 -12.33 -16.06 5.92
C VAL A 152 -11.03 -16.61 6.52
N THR A 153 -10.44 -17.63 5.91
CA THR A 153 -9.21 -18.28 6.43
C THR A 153 -8.07 -17.26 6.51
N LEU A 154 -7.80 -16.53 5.43
CA LEU A 154 -6.76 -15.51 5.40
C LEU A 154 -7.04 -14.38 6.40
N GLY A 155 -8.29 -13.92 6.49
CA GLY A 155 -8.70 -12.85 7.40
C GLY A 155 -8.58 -13.24 8.87
N PHE A 156 -8.93 -14.47 9.21
CA PHE A 156 -8.87 -15.01 10.57
C PHE A 156 -7.43 -15.19 11.06
N PHE A 157 -6.53 -15.55 10.15
CA PHE A 157 -5.13 -15.77 10.49
C PHE A 157 -4.27 -14.49 10.40
N ALA A 158 -4.70 -13.45 9.66
CA ALA A 158 -3.90 -12.26 9.40
C ALA A 158 -3.29 -11.62 10.67
N PRO A 159 -1.95 -11.53 10.80
CA PRO A 159 -1.28 -10.99 11.98
C PRO A 159 -1.34 -9.47 12.09
N CYS A 160 -1.96 -8.76 11.16
CA CYS A 160 -2.18 -7.32 11.29
C CYS A 160 -3.36 -6.87 10.45
N THR A 161 -4.21 -6.02 11.01
CA THR A 161 -5.41 -5.56 10.30
C THR A 161 -5.07 -4.63 9.13
N LEU A 162 -4.02 -3.80 9.25
CA LEU A 162 -3.56 -2.95 8.15
C LEU A 162 -3.05 -3.78 6.97
N GLY A 163 -2.20 -4.77 7.24
CA GLY A 163 -1.76 -5.73 6.21
C GLY A 163 -2.92 -6.55 5.62
N ALA A 164 -3.94 -6.86 6.43
CA ALA A 164 -5.15 -7.54 5.96
C ALA A 164 -5.95 -6.70 4.95
N ILE A 165 -5.99 -5.37 5.11
CA ILE A 165 -6.63 -4.48 4.12
C ILE A 165 -5.86 -4.49 2.81
N ALA A 166 -4.52 -4.42 2.85
CA ALA A 166 -3.69 -4.49 1.65
C ALA A 166 -3.88 -5.83 0.91
N LEU A 167 -3.92 -6.94 1.65
CA LEU A 167 -4.20 -8.25 1.07
C LEU A 167 -5.62 -8.34 0.51
N ALA A 168 -6.63 -7.83 1.22
CA ALA A 168 -8.00 -7.80 0.71
C ALA A 168 -8.15 -6.91 -0.53
N ALA A 169 -7.41 -5.80 -0.61
CA ALA A 169 -7.37 -4.93 -1.78
C ALA A 169 -6.87 -5.71 -2.99
N THR A 170 -5.80 -6.47 -2.79
CA THR A 170 -5.23 -7.37 -3.79
C THR A 170 -6.22 -8.46 -4.20
N LEU A 171 -6.87 -9.11 -3.23
CA LEU A 171 -7.88 -10.16 -3.49
C LEU A 171 -9.09 -9.63 -4.27
N ARG A 172 -9.48 -8.36 -4.13
CA ARG A 172 -10.66 -7.82 -4.83
C ARG A 172 -10.50 -7.87 -6.35
N HIS A 173 -9.26 -7.80 -6.85
CA HIS A 173 -8.95 -7.88 -8.27
C HIS A 173 -9.17 -9.30 -8.81
N PHE A 174 -9.08 -10.32 -7.95
CA PHE A 174 -9.18 -11.73 -8.35
C PHE A 174 -10.51 -12.39 -7.95
N SER A 175 -11.03 -12.07 -6.76
CA SER A 175 -12.25 -12.64 -6.20
C SER A 175 -12.86 -11.68 -5.18
N MET A 176 -13.88 -10.94 -5.61
CA MET A 176 -14.65 -10.05 -4.73
C MET A 176 -15.23 -10.77 -3.49
N PRO A 177 -15.76 -12.01 -3.58
CA PRO A 177 -16.21 -12.75 -2.40
C PRO A 177 -15.09 -13.02 -1.39
N ALA A 178 -13.87 -13.32 -1.85
CA ALA A 178 -12.73 -13.53 -0.96
C ALA A 178 -12.32 -12.24 -0.25
N ALA A 179 -12.28 -11.11 -0.96
CA ALA A 179 -11.99 -9.82 -0.37
C ALA A 179 -13.03 -9.44 0.70
N ILE A 180 -14.32 -9.55 0.39
CA ILE A 180 -15.41 -9.23 1.35
C ILE A 180 -15.32 -10.12 2.59
N ALA A 181 -15.19 -11.43 2.40
CA ALA A 181 -15.08 -12.39 3.50
C ALA A 181 -13.85 -12.11 4.38
N MET A 182 -12.72 -11.77 3.76
CA MET A 182 -11.51 -11.39 4.48
C MET A 182 -11.70 -10.11 5.29
N LEU A 183 -12.33 -9.08 4.71
CA LEU A 183 -12.61 -7.81 5.41
C LEU A 183 -13.60 -8.02 6.57
N ALA A 184 -14.58 -8.90 6.40
CA ALA A 184 -15.58 -9.18 7.43
C ALA A 184 -14.96 -9.81 8.70
N VAL A 185 -13.91 -10.63 8.53
CA VAL A 185 -13.30 -11.37 9.63
C VAL A 185 -12.08 -10.65 10.20
N SER A 186 -11.18 -10.14 9.35
CA SER A 186 -9.91 -9.58 9.78
C SER A 186 -10.08 -8.41 10.76
N GLY A 187 -9.39 -8.44 11.88
CA GLY A 187 -9.43 -7.38 12.90
C GLY A 187 -10.77 -7.17 13.60
N VAL A 188 -11.82 -7.93 13.27
CA VAL A 188 -13.09 -7.99 14.01
C VAL A 188 -13.06 -9.20 14.95
N TYR A 189 -12.72 -10.36 14.39
CA TYR A 189 -12.55 -11.63 15.12
C TYR A 189 -11.08 -12.02 15.12
N ASP A 190 -10.31 -11.53 16.10
CA ASP A 190 -8.90 -11.86 16.23
C ASP A 190 -8.70 -13.00 17.22
N LEU A 191 -8.21 -14.16 16.78
CA LEU A 191 -7.81 -15.27 17.66
C LEU A 191 -6.79 -14.83 18.73
N ARG A 192 -6.05 -13.76 18.49
CA ARG A 192 -5.08 -13.21 19.46
C ARG A 192 -5.74 -12.59 20.67
N SER A 193 -6.98 -12.08 20.56
CA SER A 193 -7.69 -11.62 21.75
C SER A 193 -8.05 -12.79 22.67
N LEU A 194 -8.32 -13.97 22.09
CA LEU A 194 -8.62 -15.18 22.85
C LEU A 194 -7.36 -15.81 23.47
N ARG A 195 -6.20 -15.66 22.83
CA ARG A 195 -4.94 -16.23 23.31
C ARG A 195 -4.17 -15.19 24.12
N ARG A 196 -4.25 -15.27 25.45
CA ARG A 196 -3.37 -14.54 26.38
C ARG A 196 -1.92 -15.00 26.22
N THR A 197 -1.28 -14.62 25.13
CA THR A 197 0.17 -14.75 25.01
C THR A 197 0.79 -13.63 25.83
N SER A 198 1.49 -13.98 26.90
CA SER A 198 2.39 -13.04 27.56
C SER A 198 3.46 -12.64 26.53
N LEU A 199 3.26 -11.51 25.86
CA LEU A 199 4.27 -10.98 24.95
C LEU A 199 5.50 -10.71 25.80
N ARG A 200 6.57 -11.42 25.47
CA ARG A 200 7.87 -11.20 26.07
C ARG A 200 8.28 -9.79 25.68
N ARG A 201 8.26 -8.86 26.63
CA ARG A 201 8.59 -7.43 26.48
C ARG A 201 9.67 -7.26 25.42
N GLN A 202 9.28 -6.80 24.24
CA GLN A 202 10.18 -6.74 23.10
C GLN A 202 11.19 -5.61 23.33
N LYS A 203 12.45 -6.00 23.51
CA LYS A 203 13.55 -5.08 23.83
C LYS A 203 13.86 -4.17 22.64
N HIS A 204 14.27 -2.94 22.93
CA HIS A 204 14.69 -1.97 21.94
C HIS A 204 16.05 -2.37 21.33
N ASP A 205 16.37 -1.83 20.16
CA ASP A 205 17.70 -1.96 19.55
C ASP A 205 18.03 -0.66 18.81
N ALA A 206 19.09 0.02 19.24
CA ALA A 206 19.49 1.31 18.68
C ALA A 206 19.87 1.23 17.19
N PHE A 207 20.49 0.12 16.79
CA PHE A 207 20.89 -0.09 15.40
C PHE A 207 19.66 -0.28 14.51
N ALA A 208 18.67 -1.05 14.95
CA ALA A 208 17.40 -1.21 14.26
C ALA A 208 16.69 0.14 14.05
N TYR A 209 16.65 0.99 15.09
CA TYR A 209 16.10 2.34 14.96
C TYR A 209 16.89 3.20 13.97
N LEU A 210 18.22 3.16 14.02
CA LEU A 210 19.07 3.91 13.08
C LEU A 210 18.82 3.44 11.63
N VAL A 211 18.72 2.14 11.40
CA VAL A 211 18.41 1.57 10.08
C VAL A 211 17.03 2.04 9.60
N CYS A 212 16.00 2.04 10.45
CA CYS A 212 14.69 2.61 10.11
C CYS A 212 14.78 4.12 9.80
N ALA A 213 15.58 4.88 10.54
CA ALA A 213 15.75 6.30 10.31
C ALA A 213 16.38 6.58 8.95
N VAL A 214 17.43 5.84 8.60
CA VAL A 214 18.10 5.92 7.29
C VAL A 214 17.12 5.53 6.18
N ALA A 215 16.44 4.38 6.31
CA ALA A 215 15.47 3.92 5.32
C ALA A 215 14.36 4.95 5.06
N CYS A 216 13.74 5.47 6.13
CA CYS A 216 12.68 6.48 6.01
C CYS A 216 13.19 7.81 5.45
N GLY A 217 14.37 8.26 5.88
CA GLY A 217 14.97 9.51 5.42
C GLY A 217 15.37 9.44 3.95
N SER A 218 15.99 8.34 3.52
CA SER A 218 16.34 8.08 2.13
C SER A 218 15.10 8.04 1.25
N LEU A 219 14.06 7.29 1.62
CA LEU A 219 12.83 7.25 0.83
C LEU A 219 12.12 8.62 0.77
N ALA A 220 12.09 9.36 1.87
CA ALA A 220 11.51 10.70 1.90
C ALA A 220 12.33 11.70 1.06
N SER A 221 13.65 11.55 1.01
CA SER A 221 14.54 12.36 0.15
C SER A 221 14.35 12.05 -1.34
N ALA A 222 13.95 10.82 -1.67
CA ALA A 222 13.54 10.41 -3.01
C ALA A 222 12.07 10.79 -3.33
N HIS A 223 11.52 11.79 -2.65
CA HIS A 223 10.15 12.28 -2.80
C HIS A 223 9.04 11.21 -2.66
N GLY A 224 9.33 10.11 -1.95
CA GLY A 224 8.36 9.03 -1.75
C GLY A 224 8.04 8.25 -3.02
N GLY A 225 8.97 8.17 -3.99
CA GLY A 225 8.74 7.54 -5.29
C GLY A 225 8.32 6.05 -5.26
N THR A 226 8.42 5.40 -4.10
CA THR A 226 8.02 3.99 -3.90
C THR A 226 6.81 3.84 -2.99
N LEU A 227 6.20 4.95 -2.54
CA LEU A 227 4.98 4.94 -1.73
C LEU A 227 3.76 4.86 -2.64
N VAL A 228 2.71 4.20 -2.16
CA VAL A 228 1.39 4.23 -2.79
C VAL A 228 0.85 5.67 -2.79
N ASN A 229 1.14 6.44 -1.73
CA ASN A 229 0.72 7.84 -1.64
C ASN A 229 1.88 8.78 -1.29
N PRO A 230 2.35 9.61 -2.24
CA PRO A 230 3.46 10.55 -2.04
C PRO A 230 3.23 11.56 -0.92
N ARG A 231 1.97 11.79 -0.51
CA ARG A 231 1.62 12.69 0.60
C ARG A 231 2.14 12.21 1.96
N PHE A 232 2.56 10.96 2.09
CA PHE A 232 3.23 10.46 3.30
C PHE A 232 4.69 10.92 3.44
N THR A 233 5.27 11.55 2.42
CA THR A 233 6.67 12.03 2.44
C THR A 233 7.02 12.89 3.67
N PRO A 234 6.22 13.92 4.06
CA PRO A 234 6.50 14.70 5.26
C PRO A 234 6.42 13.87 6.55
N ALA A 235 5.47 12.93 6.60
CA ALA A 235 5.30 12.04 7.74
C ALA A 235 6.50 11.08 7.89
N LEU A 236 7.11 10.64 6.78
CA LEU A 236 8.34 9.85 6.80
C LEU A 236 9.56 10.65 7.25
N TRP A 237 9.70 11.92 6.85
CA TRP A 237 10.74 12.79 7.39
C TRP A 237 10.65 12.93 8.91
N LEU A 238 9.44 13.17 9.43
CA LEU A 238 9.19 13.23 10.87
C LEU A 238 9.48 11.88 11.55
N SER A 239 9.10 10.78 10.91
CA SER A 239 9.38 9.42 11.39
C SER A 239 10.88 9.12 11.45
N SER A 240 11.65 9.55 10.44
CA SER A 240 13.11 9.44 10.39
C SER A 240 13.75 10.19 11.56
N ALA A 241 13.36 11.45 11.79
CA ALA A 241 13.85 12.23 12.94
C ALA A 241 13.50 11.57 14.28
N THR A 242 12.28 11.03 14.40
CA THR A 242 11.83 10.29 15.60
C THR A 242 12.66 9.04 15.83
N PHE A 243 12.98 8.28 14.78
CA PHE A 243 13.83 7.11 14.88
C PHE A 243 15.29 7.45 15.22
N CYS A 244 15.85 8.54 14.69
CA CYS A 244 17.15 9.04 15.13
C CYS A 244 17.16 9.35 16.62
N PHE A 245 16.11 10.01 17.12
CA PHE A 245 15.95 10.30 18.54
C PHE A 245 15.84 9.02 19.38
N LEU A 246 15.04 8.03 18.95
CA LEU A 246 14.92 6.73 19.62
C LEU A 246 16.25 5.95 19.59
N ALA A 247 16.98 5.96 18.48
CA ALA A 247 18.30 5.34 18.37
C ALA A 247 19.29 5.94 19.38
N TRP A 248 19.28 7.27 19.54
CA TRP A 248 20.09 7.95 20.55
C TRP A 248 19.66 7.61 21.98
N LEU A 249 18.36 7.64 22.26
CA LEU A 249 17.79 7.33 23.58
C LEU A 249 18.14 5.91 24.03
N TYR A 250 18.04 4.94 23.12
CA TYR A 250 18.26 3.52 23.38
C TYR A 250 19.66 3.03 22.97
N ARG A 251 20.65 3.90 22.81
CA ARG A 251 22.00 3.59 22.29
C ARG A 251 22.75 2.42 22.97
N ARG A 252 22.35 2.03 24.17
CA ARG A 252 22.95 0.92 24.93
C ARG A 252 22.22 -0.41 24.75
N GLU A 253 21.01 -0.41 24.21
CA GLU A 253 20.23 -1.63 24.00
C GLU A 253 20.58 -2.29 22.67
N ARG A 254 20.75 -3.60 22.71
CA ARG A 254 21.04 -4.44 21.55
C ARG A 254 20.18 -5.69 21.61
N ASN A 255 19.39 -5.90 20.57
CA ASN A 255 18.55 -7.07 20.38
C ASN A 255 18.49 -7.44 18.89
N ALA A 256 19.14 -8.53 18.52
CA ALA A 256 19.19 -8.97 17.13
C ALA A 256 17.80 -9.38 16.58
N ALA A 257 16.87 -9.82 17.44
CA ALA A 257 15.59 -10.37 17.01
C ALA A 257 14.67 -9.34 16.30
N VAL A 258 14.84 -8.04 16.59
CA VAL A 258 14.01 -6.96 16.03
C VAL A 258 14.61 -6.30 14.78
N ARG A 259 15.74 -6.80 14.27
CA ARG A 259 16.46 -6.20 13.13
C ARG A 259 15.88 -6.57 11.77
N TRP A 260 15.08 -7.63 11.69
CA TRP A 260 14.57 -8.16 10.42
C TRP A 260 13.68 -7.18 9.66
N ALA A 261 12.76 -6.49 10.35
CA ALA A 261 11.89 -5.50 9.69
C ALA A 261 12.66 -4.30 9.14
N PRO A 262 13.54 -3.62 9.91
CA PRO A 262 14.39 -2.55 9.36
C PRO A 262 15.24 -3.00 8.16
N LEU A 263 15.82 -4.21 8.24
CA LEU A 263 16.61 -4.76 7.12
C LEU A 263 15.74 -5.01 5.88
N ALA A 264 14.52 -5.52 6.04
CA ALA A 264 13.58 -5.70 4.95
C ALA A 264 13.16 -4.37 4.32
N MET A 265 12.99 -3.30 5.12
CA MET A 265 12.72 -1.96 4.61
C MET A 265 13.87 -1.42 3.76
N VAL A 266 15.12 -1.57 4.22
CA VAL A 266 16.30 -1.17 3.43
C VAL A 266 16.41 -1.98 2.16
N ALA A 267 16.25 -3.30 2.24
CA ALA A 267 16.27 -4.18 1.07
C ALA A 267 15.21 -3.73 0.05
N GLY A 268 13.96 -3.53 0.49
CA GLY A 268 12.89 -3.05 -0.38
C GLY A 268 13.14 -1.67 -0.95
N MET A 269 13.71 -0.73 -0.19
CA MET A 269 14.14 0.57 -0.71
C MET A 269 15.17 0.41 -1.84
N LEU A 270 16.21 -0.42 -1.63
CA LEU A 270 17.24 -0.67 -2.64
C LEU A 270 16.68 -1.33 -3.90
N PHE A 271 15.75 -2.27 -3.77
CA PHE A 271 15.10 -2.92 -4.91
C PHE A 271 14.06 -2.02 -5.60
N SER A 272 13.40 -1.12 -4.86
CA SER A 272 12.40 -0.19 -5.41
C SER A 272 13.03 1.01 -6.12
N HIS A 273 14.34 1.24 -5.95
CA HIS A 273 15.09 2.20 -6.76
C HIS A 273 15.29 1.75 -8.21
N VAL A 274 15.00 0.49 -8.53
CA VAL A 274 14.72 0.11 -9.92
C VAL A 274 13.37 0.70 -10.25
N ALA A 275 13.36 1.97 -10.66
CA ALA A 275 12.17 2.63 -11.18
C ALA A 275 11.51 1.65 -12.15
N PRO A 276 10.18 1.40 -12.05
CA PRO A 276 9.53 0.54 -13.00
C PRO A 276 9.91 1.07 -14.38
N SER A 277 10.47 0.20 -15.23
CA SER A 277 10.72 0.55 -16.61
C SER A 277 9.35 0.70 -17.26
N TYR A 278 8.75 1.87 -17.07
CA TYR A 278 7.51 2.24 -17.73
C TYR A 278 7.88 2.41 -19.19
N THR A 279 7.70 1.34 -19.96
CA THR A 279 7.69 1.46 -21.42
C THR A 279 6.60 2.46 -21.76
N VAL A 280 6.98 3.52 -22.47
CA VAL A 280 6.06 4.56 -22.91
C VAL A 280 4.88 3.90 -23.59
N SER A 281 3.70 4.03 -22.99
CA SER A 281 2.48 3.38 -23.45
C SER A 281 1.30 4.33 -23.26
N GLU A 282 0.13 3.94 -23.74
CA GLU A 282 -1.13 4.70 -23.62
C GLU A 282 -1.50 5.09 -22.16
N THR A 283 -0.77 4.57 -21.18
CA THR A 283 -1.13 4.53 -19.77
C THR A 283 -0.28 5.45 -18.89
N THR A 284 0.92 5.85 -19.35
CA THR A 284 1.80 6.77 -18.62
C THR A 284 2.86 7.42 -19.53
N LEU A 285 3.19 8.68 -19.24
CA LEU A 285 4.33 9.40 -19.81
C LEU A 285 5.58 9.36 -18.91
N SER A 286 5.48 8.71 -17.74
CA SER A 286 6.62 8.58 -16.83
C SER A 286 7.74 7.78 -17.50
N GLY A 287 8.91 8.38 -17.67
CA GLY A 287 10.05 7.77 -18.36
C GLY A 287 10.10 8.05 -19.87
N ALA A 288 9.14 8.79 -20.42
CA ALA A 288 9.18 9.19 -21.81
C ALA A 288 10.25 10.27 -22.06
N ALA A 289 10.96 10.13 -23.17
CA ALA A 289 11.98 11.07 -23.61
C ALA A 289 11.63 11.68 -24.98
N ALA A 290 12.22 12.84 -25.27
CA ALA A 290 12.14 13.40 -26.61
C ALA A 290 12.81 12.43 -27.60
N GLY A 291 12.10 12.07 -28.65
CA GLY A 291 12.51 11.06 -29.63
C GLY A 291 11.74 9.75 -29.53
N ASP A 292 11.01 9.49 -28.44
CA ASP A 292 10.21 8.28 -28.29
C ASP A 292 8.97 8.34 -29.18
N THR A 293 8.60 7.20 -29.76
CA THR A 293 7.36 7.03 -30.52
C THR A 293 6.28 6.46 -29.61
N ILE A 294 5.08 7.03 -29.66
CA ILE A 294 3.96 6.60 -28.83
C ILE A 294 2.70 6.42 -29.67
N ASP A 295 1.92 5.41 -29.32
CA ASP A 295 0.51 5.31 -29.65
C ASP A 295 -0.29 5.77 -28.43
N PHE A 296 -1.17 6.76 -28.62
CA PHE A 296 -1.99 7.34 -27.56
C PHE A 296 -3.43 7.50 -28.03
N ASN A 297 -4.34 6.88 -27.28
CA ASN A 297 -5.78 7.07 -27.45
C ASN A 297 -6.27 8.03 -26.38
N GLY A 298 -7.08 9.04 -26.74
CA GLY A 298 -7.60 9.98 -25.76
C GLY A 298 -8.66 10.92 -26.33
N VAL A 299 -9.28 11.68 -25.44
CA VAL A 299 -10.21 12.76 -25.80
C VAL A 299 -9.45 14.04 -26.11
N LEU A 300 -9.77 14.68 -27.23
CA LEU A 300 -9.18 15.96 -27.60
C LEU A 300 -9.72 17.09 -26.71
N ALA A 301 -8.85 17.69 -25.92
CA ALA A 301 -9.09 18.90 -25.15
C ALA A 301 -8.41 20.10 -25.82
N ARG A 302 -9.05 21.29 -25.73
CA ARG A 302 -8.54 22.55 -26.29
C ARG A 302 -8.68 23.67 -25.26
N ARG A 303 -7.67 24.53 -25.19
CA ARG A 303 -7.70 25.77 -24.39
C ARG A 303 -6.98 26.89 -25.16
N GLY A 304 -7.74 27.77 -25.79
CA GLY A 304 -7.18 28.77 -26.71
C GLY A 304 -6.52 28.08 -27.91
N ASN A 305 -5.26 28.42 -28.19
CA ASN A 305 -4.46 27.81 -29.27
C ASN A 305 -3.81 26.48 -28.87
N GLU A 306 -3.93 26.07 -27.60
CA GLU A 306 -3.34 24.82 -27.12
C GLU A 306 -4.30 23.64 -27.31
N ALA A 307 -3.75 22.51 -27.71
CA ALA A 307 -4.47 21.24 -27.84
C ALA A 307 -3.72 20.12 -27.11
N ALA A 308 -4.48 19.23 -26.46
CA ALA A 308 -3.96 18.07 -25.77
C ALA A 308 -4.89 16.87 -25.91
N LEU A 309 -4.35 15.67 -25.85
CA LEU A 309 -5.11 14.45 -25.68
C LEU A 309 -5.11 14.09 -24.20
N VAL A 310 -6.29 13.79 -23.68
CA VAL A 310 -6.48 13.43 -22.27
C VAL A 310 -7.05 12.02 -22.20
N ARG A 311 -6.50 11.20 -21.32
CA ARG A 311 -7.11 9.94 -20.91
C ARG A 311 -6.95 9.78 -19.41
N TYR A 312 -7.80 9.01 -18.76
CA TYR A 312 -7.72 8.82 -17.32
C TYR A 312 -7.11 7.46 -17.00
N ALA A 313 -6.09 7.46 -16.16
CA ALA A 313 -5.43 6.28 -15.64
C ALA A 313 -5.93 6.00 -14.22
N ILE A 314 -6.41 4.78 -13.97
CA ILE A 314 -6.86 4.29 -12.67
C ILE A 314 -5.77 3.43 -12.09
N THR A 315 -5.22 3.85 -10.95
CA THR A 315 -4.17 3.10 -10.26
C THR A 315 -4.77 2.03 -9.36
N CYS A 316 -5.95 2.27 -8.80
CA CYS A 316 -6.60 1.33 -7.90
C CYS A 316 -8.12 1.33 -8.08
N CYS A 317 -8.78 2.50 -8.13
CA CYS A 317 -10.23 2.63 -8.29
C CYS A 317 -10.62 3.88 -9.09
N ARG A 318 -11.84 3.92 -9.65
CA ARG A 318 -12.32 5.09 -10.44
C ARG A 318 -12.21 6.43 -9.69
N ALA A 319 -12.20 6.42 -8.36
CA ALA A 319 -12.03 7.63 -7.54
C ALA A 319 -10.59 8.17 -7.53
N ASP A 320 -9.58 7.36 -7.87
CA ASP A 320 -8.17 7.78 -8.01
C ASP A 320 -7.75 8.05 -9.45
N ALA A 321 -8.70 8.06 -10.38
CA ALA A 321 -8.43 8.29 -11.78
C ALA A 321 -7.67 9.61 -11.99
N GLN A 322 -6.42 9.54 -12.46
CA GLN A 322 -5.59 10.69 -12.77
C GLN A 322 -5.53 10.93 -14.28
N PRO A 323 -5.54 12.19 -14.75
CA PRO A 323 -5.43 12.47 -16.16
C PRO A 323 -3.99 12.25 -16.65
N VAL A 324 -3.83 11.41 -17.66
CA VAL A 324 -2.65 11.33 -18.52
C VAL A 324 -2.86 12.31 -19.67
N VAL A 325 -2.07 13.38 -19.68
CA VAL A 325 -2.21 14.48 -20.63
C VAL A 325 -1.01 14.48 -21.59
N VAL A 326 -1.29 14.32 -22.88
CA VAL A 326 -0.30 14.44 -23.95
C VAL A 326 -0.56 15.74 -24.71
N ARG A 327 0.30 16.74 -24.55
CA ARG A 327 0.20 18.00 -25.31
C ARG A 327 0.54 17.75 -26.76
N LEU A 328 -0.16 18.43 -27.67
CA LEU A 328 0.10 18.33 -29.11
C LEU A 328 0.98 19.50 -29.54
N GLU A 329 1.95 19.24 -30.42
CA GLU A 329 2.78 20.30 -31.02
C GLU A 329 1.93 21.29 -31.83
N HIS A 330 0.97 20.74 -32.59
CA HIS A 330 0.06 21.48 -33.44
C HIS A 330 -1.38 21.04 -33.21
N PRO A 331 -2.36 21.96 -33.34
CA PRO A 331 -3.77 21.61 -33.23
C PRO A 331 -4.17 20.67 -34.38
N LEU A 332 -4.91 19.60 -34.06
CA LEU A 332 -5.45 18.67 -35.06
C LEU A 332 -6.80 19.15 -35.60
N GLU A 333 -7.10 18.81 -36.85
CA GLU A 333 -8.41 19.04 -37.51
C GLU A 333 -9.52 18.08 -37.00
N ALA A 334 -9.76 18.12 -35.69
CA ALA A 334 -10.78 17.34 -35.00
C ALA A 334 -11.57 18.21 -34.02
N ARG A 335 -12.80 17.80 -33.71
CA ARG A 335 -13.68 18.57 -32.81
C ARG A 335 -13.26 18.38 -31.36
N TYR A 336 -13.44 19.41 -30.54
CA TYR A 336 -13.29 19.29 -29.09
C TYR A 336 -14.19 18.17 -28.55
N GLY A 337 -13.69 17.37 -27.60
CA GLY A 337 -14.41 16.24 -27.03
C GLY A 337 -14.41 14.97 -27.91
N GLN A 338 -13.76 15.00 -29.08
CA GLN A 338 -13.67 13.85 -29.96
C GLN A 338 -12.59 12.87 -29.49
N TRP A 339 -12.89 11.57 -29.53
CA TRP A 339 -11.91 10.52 -29.26
C TRP A 339 -11.04 10.25 -30.49
N LEU A 340 -9.73 10.25 -30.26
CA LEU A 340 -8.72 10.07 -31.30
C LEU A 340 -7.76 8.96 -30.88
N ALA A 341 -7.36 8.14 -31.86
CA ALA A 341 -6.19 7.28 -31.78
C ALA A 341 -5.05 7.97 -32.54
N VAL A 342 -3.96 8.28 -31.85
CA VAL A 342 -2.87 9.12 -32.35
C VAL A 342 -1.56 8.39 -32.22
N HIS A 343 -0.82 8.34 -33.31
CA HIS A 343 0.56 7.86 -33.35
C HIS A 343 1.47 9.03 -33.66
N GLY A 344 2.54 9.18 -32.88
CA GLY A 344 3.45 10.28 -33.08
C GLY A 344 4.75 10.11 -32.31
N ARG A 345 5.58 11.16 -32.40
CA ARG A 345 6.87 11.22 -31.73
C ARG A 345 6.85 12.32 -30.67
N LEU A 346 7.33 12.00 -29.48
CA LEU A 346 7.52 13.00 -28.44
C LEU A 346 8.70 13.91 -28.80
N ILE A 347 8.50 15.21 -28.66
CA ILE A 347 9.49 16.25 -28.89
C ILE A 347 9.62 17.13 -27.64
N GLY A 348 10.80 17.70 -27.44
CA GLY A 348 11.01 18.69 -26.39
C GLY A 348 10.30 20.00 -26.75
N ALA A 349 9.54 20.55 -25.81
CA ALA A 349 8.88 21.85 -25.89
C ALA A 349 9.24 22.69 -24.64
N PRO A 350 9.06 24.02 -24.66
CA PRO A 350 9.42 24.89 -23.52
C PRO A 350 8.74 24.53 -22.20
N SER A 351 7.63 23.79 -22.28
CA SER A 351 6.77 23.43 -21.15
C SER A 351 6.72 21.92 -20.88
N GLY A 352 7.69 21.16 -21.40
CA GLY A 352 7.81 19.72 -21.22
C GLY A 352 7.84 18.96 -22.55
N LEU A 353 7.18 17.81 -22.60
CA LEU A 353 7.07 17.03 -23.83
C LEU A 353 5.79 17.40 -24.59
N ALA A 354 5.90 17.48 -25.92
CA ALA A 354 4.77 17.58 -26.83
C ALA A 354 4.81 16.42 -27.82
N LEU A 355 3.64 16.00 -28.30
CA LEU A 355 3.50 14.96 -29.31
C LEU A 355 3.41 15.61 -30.69
N ARG A 356 4.43 15.35 -31.51
CA ARG A 356 4.38 15.58 -32.95
C ARG A 356 3.60 14.44 -33.58
N VAL A 357 2.36 14.72 -33.97
CA VAL A 357 1.46 13.72 -34.55
C VAL A 357 1.91 13.36 -35.96
N GLN A 358 2.08 12.07 -36.22
CA GLN A 358 2.40 11.54 -37.54
C GLN A 358 1.15 11.03 -38.26
N ARG A 359 0.27 10.34 -37.53
CA ARG A 359 -1.02 9.86 -38.03
C ARG A 359 -2.03 9.90 -36.89
N PHE A 360 -3.28 10.23 -37.23
CA PHE A 360 -4.38 10.09 -36.29
C PHE A 360 -5.63 9.59 -37.01
N ARG A 361 -6.49 8.90 -36.26
CA ARG A 361 -7.82 8.52 -36.73
C ARG A 361 -8.85 8.78 -35.65
N ARG A 362 -10.07 9.09 -36.08
CA ARG A 362 -11.23 9.19 -35.19
C ARG A 362 -11.63 7.78 -34.78
N ILE A 363 -11.90 7.60 -33.49
CA ILE A 363 -12.37 6.33 -32.93
C ILE A 363 -13.67 6.55 -32.19
N THR A 364 -14.47 5.51 -32.06
CA THR A 364 -15.56 5.50 -31.10
C THR A 364 -15.00 5.60 -29.67
N PRO A 365 -15.66 6.36 -28.77
CA PRO A 365 -15.31 6.33 -27.36
C PRO A 365 -15.26 4.87 -26.88
N PRO A 366 -14.19 4.45 -26.19
CA PRO A 366 -14.16 3.10 -25.63
C PRO A 366 -15.29 2.95 -24.62
N ALA A 367 -15.81 1.73 -24.47
CA ALA A 367 -16.85 1.42 -23.49
C ALA A 367 -16.41 1.81 -22.06
N ASP A 368 -15.10 1.77 -21.81
CA ASP A 368 -14.49 2.31 -20.61
C ASP A 368 -13.45 3.40 -20.97
N PRO A 369 -13.62 4.67 -20.55
CA PRO A 369 -12.67 5.75 -20.84
C PRO A 369 -11.38 5.64 -20.02
N PHE A 370 -11.33 4.74 -19.03
CA PHE A 370 -10.21 4.57 -18.14
C PHE A 370 -9.18 3.56 -18.67
N VAL A 371 -7.95 3.76 -18.24
CA VAL A 371 -6.84 2.82 -18.38
C VAL A 371 -6.58 2.21 -17.02
N TYR A 372 -6.50 0.89 -16.94
CA TYR A 372 -6.30 0.16 -15.69
C TYR A 372 -4.84 -0.28 -15.55
N PHE A 373 -4.31 -0.17 -14.32
CA PHE A 373 -3.03 -0.74 -13.89
C PHE A 373 -3.19 -2.12 -13.27
#